data_AF-A0A8C5QRS7-F1
#
_entry.id   AF-A0A8C5QRS7-F1
#
_cell.length_a   1.000
_cell.length_b   1.000
_cell.length_c   1.000
_cell.angle_alpha   90.00
_cell.angle_beta   90.00
_cell.angle_gamma   90.00
#
_symmetry.space_group_name_H-M   'P 1'
#
loop_
_entity.id
_entity.type
_entity.pdbx_description
1 polymer ?
#
loop_
_entity_poly.entity_id
_entity_poly.type
_entity_poly.pdbx_seq_one_letter_code
_entity_poly.pdbx_strand_id
1 'polypeptide(L)'
;MGPDGIHPKLLKELSGVIAKPLTGVVPEDWKLANVVPIYKKGSREESGNYRPVSLTSVVGKLMETMLKERIVEHLKTHRLQDQKQHGVTSGRSCQTNLIDFFDWVTKIIDTGGAVDIAYLDFSKAFDTVPHRRLINKLQSLNLDSNIVDWIRQWLSDRQQRVVVNGVYSAQGLVTSGVPQGSVLGPILFNIFISDIAEGINGKVCLFADDTKICNRVDVPGGISQMTNDLGKLKKWWELWQLSFNVDKCKIMHLGRKNPRAEYRIFDTSEGWDLGVIISEDLSWLCRERY
;
A
#
# COMPACT_ATOMS: atom_id res chain seq x y z
N MET A 1 19.32 -13.30 7.40
CA MET A 1 18.44 -14.10 8.29
C MET A 1 17.67 -13.17 9.19
N GLY A 2 16.49 -13.60 9.67
CA GLY A 2 15.77 -12.88 10.72
C GLY A 2 16.56 -12.88 12.04
N PRO A 3 16.06 -12.20 13.09
CA PRO A 3 16.72 -12.13 14.39
C PRO A 3 16.90 -13.49 15.08
N ASP A 4 16.06 -14.47 14.72
CA ASP A 4 16.07 -15.83 15.24
C ASP A 4 17.22 -16.69 14.69
N GLY A 5 17.86 -16.29 13.59
CA GLY A 5 18.95 -17.07 12.97
C GLY A 5 18.52 -18.43 12.41
N ILE A 6 17.21 -18.69 12.32
CA ILE A 6 16.67 -19.98 11.87
C ILE A 6 16.54 -19.98 10.35
N HIS A 7 17.06 -21.03 9.71
CA HIS A 7 16.86 -21.23 8.27
C HIS A 7 15.48 -21.85 7.99
N PRO A 8 14.69 -21.36 7.01
CA PRO A 8 13.34 -21.87 6.73
C PRO A 8 13.26 -23.38 6.45
N LYS A 9 14.34 -23.98 5.93
CA LYS A 9 14.44 -25.43 5.71
C LYS A 9 14.17 -26.24 6.98
N LEU A 10 14.62 -25.75 8.13
CA LEU A 10 14.44 -26.41 9.42
C LEU A 10 12.94 -26.53 9.79
N LEU A 11 12.13 -25.52 9.44
CA LEU A 11 10.69 -25.56 9.69
C LEU A 11 9.99 -26.63 8.87
N LYS A 12 10.43 -26.85 7.62
CA LYS A 12 9.87 -27.88 6.74
C LYS A 12 10.14 -29.28 7.31
N GLU A 13 11.37 -29.52 7.74
CA GLU A 13 11.80 -30.82 8.28
C GLU A 13 11.19 -31.12 9.66
N LEU A 14 10.94 -30.09 10.49
CA LEU A 14 10.42 -30.25 11.86
C LEU A 14 8.95 -29.83 12.01
N SER A 15 8.19 -29.74 10.92
CA SER A 15 6.81 -29.24 10.89
C SER A 15 5.89 -29.94 11.90
N GLY A 16 5.96 -31.27 12.02
CA GLY A 16 5.15 -32.04 12.96
C GLY A 16 5.44 -31.74 14.44
N VAL A 17 6.66 -31.29 14.77
CA VAL A 17 7.06 -30.91 16.12
C VAL A 17 6.69 -29.44 16.39
N ILE A 18 6.90 -28.57 15.41
CA ILE A 18 6.66 -27.12 15.53
C ILE A 18 5.16 -26.79 15.57
N ALA A 19 4.30 -27.61 14.97
CA ALA A 19 2.85 -27.37 15.00
C ALA A 19 2.26 -27.35 16.42
N LYS A 20 2.79 -28.17 17.35
CA LYS A 20 2.31 -28.26 18.74
C LYS A 20 2.49 -26.98 19.57
N PRO A 21 3.70 -26.35 19.60
CA PRO A 21 3.94 -25.15 20.40
C PRO A 21 3.43 -23.85 19.76
N LEU A 22 2.86 -23.87 18.55
CA LEU A 22 2.21 -22.69 17.96
C LEU A 22 0.93 -22.38 18.73
N THR A 23 1.06 -21.54 19.76
CA THR A 23 -0.06 -21.02 20.57
C THR A 23 -0.60 -19.73 19.98
N GLY A 24 -1.73 -19.26 20.51
CA GLY A 24 -2.33 -17.96 20.15
C GLY A 24 -1.61 -16.73 20.74
N VAL A 25 -0.46 -16.89 21.39
CA VAL A 25 0.31 -15.79 21.99
C VAL A 25 1.48 -15.43 21.08
N VAL A 26 1.82 -14.13 20.99
CA VAL A 26 2.97 -13.65 20.21
C VAL A 26 4.22 -13.65 21.11
N PRO A 27 5.24 -14.50 20.85
CA PRO A 27 6.51 -14.45 21.56
C PRO A 27 7.26 -13.14 21.32
N GLU A 28 7.99 -12.67 22.33
CA GLU A 28 8.81 -11.44 22.24
C GLU A 28 9.85 -11.51 21.12
N ASP A 29 10.44 -12.68 20.87
CA ASP A 29 11.41 -12.88 19.79
C ASP A 29 10.83 -12.59 18.39
N TRP A 30 9.51 -12.66 18.21
CA TRP A 30 8.84 -12.34 16.94
C TRP A 30 8.61 -10.83 16.74
N LYS A 31 8.76 -10.05 17.82
CA LYS A 31 8.57 -8.59 17.83
C LYS A 31 9.84 -7.83 17.46
N LEU A 32 11.00 -8.49 17.44
CA LEU A 32 12.24 -7.92 16.91
C LEU A 32 12.32 -8.08 15.38
N ALA A 33 12.84 -7.06 14.69
CA ALA A 33 13.15 -7.10 13.26
C ALA A 33 14.58 -6.63 12.97
N ASN A 34 15.24 -7.31 12.03
CA ASN A 34 16.47 -6.84 11.42
C ASN A 34 16.11 -6.08 10.14
N VAL A 35 16.34 -4.77 10.11
CA VAL A 35 16.08 -3.91 8.94
C VAL A 35 17.32 -3.90 8.06
N VAL A 36 17.17 -4.40 6.84
CA VAL A 36 18.22 -4.37 5.82
C VAL A 36 17.88 -3.29 4.79
N PRO A 37 18.73 -2.26 4.62
CA PRO A 37 18.52 -1.23 3.62
C PRO A 37 18.87 -1.77 2.23
N ILE A 38 17.90 -1.80 1.33
CA ILE A 38 18.09 -2.18 -0.08
C ILE A 38 18.16 -0.92 -0.92
N TYR A 39 19.28 -0.71 -1.62
CA TYR A 39 19.46 0.45 -2.48
C TYR A 39 18.42 0.47 -3.62
N LYS A 40 17.75 1.61 -3.83
CA LYS A 40 16.69 1.78 -4.83
C LYS A 40 17.14 2.59 -6.05
N LYS A 41 17.66 3.81 -5.85
CA LYS A 41 18.07 4.75 -6.94
C LYS A 41 18.82 5.96 -6.37
N GLY A 42 19.41 6.82 -7.20
CA GLY A 42 19.94 8.13 -6.77
C GLY A 42 21.32 8.07 -6.11
N SER A 43 21.59 8.98 -5.17
CA SER A 43 22.84 8.97 -4.40
C SER A 43 22.81 7.89 -3.33
N ARG A 44 23.92 7.16 -3.15
CA ARG A 44 24.09 6.17 -2.08
C ARG A 44 24.32 6.80 -0.69
N GLU A 45 24.59 8.10 -0.63
CA GLU A 45 24.81 8.81 0.62
C GLU A 45 23.49 9.26 1.27
N GLU A 46 22.40 9.27 0.51
CA GLU A 46 21.09 9.67 0.99
C GLU A 46 20.30 8.45 1.49
N SER A 47 19.89 8.46 2.76
CA SER A 47 19.12 7.36 3.36
C SER A 47 17.75 7.15 2.69
N GLY A 48 17.14 8.21 2.15
CA GLY A 48 15.87 8.15 1.43
C GLY A 48 15.90 7.34 0.13
N ASN A 49 17.10 7.04 -0.37
CA ASN A 49 17.34 6.23 -1.56
C ASN A 49 17.41 4.72 -1.28
N TYR A 50 17.18 4.32 -0.04
CA TYR A 50 17.12 2.92 0.39
C TYR A 50 15.71 2.53 0.80
N ARG A 51 15.34 1.30 0.46
CA ARG A 51 14.10 0.65 0.92
C ARG A 51 14.42 -0.19 2.17
N PRO A 52 13.82 0.09 3.32
CA PRO A 52 14.01 -0.75 4.51
C PRO A 52 13.23 -2.06 4.37
N VAL A 53 13.91 -3.20 4.40
CA VAL A 53 13.25 -4.51 4.46
C VAL A 53 13.44 -5.12 5.85
N SER A 54 12.32 -5.35 6.53
CA SER A 54 12.25 -5.98 7.83
C SER A 54 12.29 -7.49 7.69
N LEU A 55 13.42 -8.07 8.09
CA LEU A 55 13.53 -9.50 8.30
C LEU A 55 12.99 -9.83 9.70
N THR A 56 11.83 -10.48 9.75
CA THR A 56 11.17 -10.96 10.98
C THR A 56 11.42 -12.45 11.21
N SER A 57 10.99 -12.97 12.35
CA SER A 57 11.12 -14.40 12.68
C SER A 57 10.44 -15.28 11.62
N VAL A 58 11.10 -16.38 11.25
CA VAL A 58 10.56 -17.34 10.28
C VAL A 58 9.35 -18.08 10.85
N VAL A 59 9.37 -18.42 12.15
CA VAL A 59 8.21 -19.03 12.82
C VAL A 59 7.06 -18.03 12.90
N GLY A 60 7.36 -16.76 13.19
CA GLY A 60 6.37 -15.67 13.11
C GLY A 60 5.72 -15.60 11.73
N LYS A 61 6.50 -15.62 10.65
CA LYS A 61 5.98 -15.62 9.27
C LYS A 61 5.08 -16.82 8.95
N LEU A 62 5.32 -17.98 9.56
CA LEU A 62 4.44 -19.14 9.42
C LEU A 62 3.06 -18.85 10.03
N MET A 63 3.01 -18.31 11.25
CA MET A 63 1.75 -17.91 11.89
C MET A 63 1.05 -16.79 11.11
N GLU A 64 1.79 -15.78 10.67
CA GLU A 64 1.26 -14.73 9.81
C GLU A 64 0.61 -15.29 8.54
N THR A 65 1.19 -16.34 7.95
CA THR A 65 0.64 -17.01 6.76
C THR A 65 -0.70 -17.68 7.06
N MET A 66 -0.78 -18.43 8.17
CA MET A 66 -2.02 -19.09 8.59
C MET A 66 -3.13 -18.08 8.89
N LEU A 67 -2.79 -16.97 9.58
CA LEU A 67 -3.74 -15.90 9.87
C LEU A 67 -4.18 -15.16 8.61
N LYS A 68 -3.25 -14.90 7.68
CA LYS A 68 -3.55 -14.29 6.38
C LYS A 68 -4.60 -15.10 5.63
N GLU A 69 -4.45 -16.43 5.56
CA GLU A 69 -5.42 -17.30 4.89
C GLU A 69 -6.82 -17.16 5.48
N ARG A 70 -6.94 -17.17 6.82
CA ARG A 70 -8.21 -16.97 7.53
C ARG A 70 -8.83 -15.60 7.27
N ILE A 71 -8.03 -14.54 7.32
CA ILE A 71 -8.48 -13.16 7.06
C ILE A 71 -8.97 -13.04 5.62
N VAL A 72 -8.19 -13.54 4.65
CA VAL A 72 -8.54 -13.45 3.24
C VAL A 72 -9.82 -14.23 2.95
N GLU A 73 -9.99 -15.42 3.53
CA GLU A 73 -11.21 -16.20 3.39
C GLU A 73 -12.41 -15.43 3.96
N HIS A 74 -12.30 -14.90 5.19
CA HIS A 74 -13.37 -14.11 5.81
C HIS A 74 -13.79 -12.92 4.96
N LEU A 75 -12.81 -12.16 4.43
CA LEU A 75 -13.07 -11.01 3.57
C LEU A 75 -13.79 -11.40 2.27
N LYS A 76 -13.47 -12.57 1.71
CA LYS A 76 -14.15 -13.11 0.52
C LYS A 76 -15.58 -13.54 0.83
N THR A 77 -15.77 -14.34 1.88
CA THR A 77 -17.09 -14.87 2.27
C THR A 77 -18.10 -13.76 2.55
N HIS A 78 -17.64 -12.66 3.18
CA HIS A 78 -18.48 -11.53 3.55
C HIS A 78 -18.51 -10.39 2.50
N ARG A 79 -17.84 -10.56 1.35
CA ARG A 79 -17.75 -9.54 0.28
C ARG A 79 -17.22 -8.18 0.77
N LEU A 80 -16.26 -8.20 1.70
CA LEU A 80 -15.67 -7.01 2.32
C LEU A 80 -14.42 -6.50 1.58
N GLN A 81 -14.08 -7.10 0.43
CA GLN A 81 -12.96 -6.65 -0.40
C GLN A 81 -13.36 -5.44 -1.23
N ASP A 82 -12.55 -4.38 -1.17
CA ASP A 82 -12.73 -3.21 -2.04
C ASP A 82 -12.56 -3.64 -3.51
N GLN A 83 -13.63 -3.45 -4.30
CA GLN A 83 -13.62 -3.76 -5.71
C GLN A 83 -12.69 -2.85 -6.52
N LYS A 84 -12.19 -1.75 -5.96
CA LYS A 84 -11.27 -0.83 -6.63
C LYS A 84 -9.79 -1.12 -6.33
N GLN A 85 -9.49 -2.06 -5.40
CA GLN A 85 -8.13 -2.44 -5.01
C GLN A 85 -7.61 -3.65 -5.81
N HIS A 86 -6.59 -3.42 -6.64
CA HIS A 86 -5.97 -4.45 -7.47
C HIS A 86 -4.66 -5.02 -6.88
N GLY A 87 -4.00 -4.30 -5.98
CA GLY A 87 -2.79 -4.75 -5.31
C GLY A 87 -3.09 -5.84 -4.28
N VAL A 88 -2.32 -6.93 -4.27
CA VAL A 88 -2.42 -8.01 -3.25
C VAL A 88 -3.81 -8.68 -3.19
N THR A 89 -4.63 -8.52 -4.23
CA THR A 89 -5.95 -9.14 -4.37
C THR A 89 -5.86 -10.31 -5.34
N SER A 90 -6.35 -11.48 -4.93
CA SER A 90 -6.35 -12.68 -5.78
C SER A 90 -7.12 -12.43 -7.09
N GLY A 91 -6.53 -12.79 -8.23
CA GLY A 91 -7.15 -12.59 -9.56
C GLY A 91 -7.08 -11.17 -10.10
N ARG A 92 -6.39 -10.25 -9.41
CA ARG A 92 -6.09 -8.90 -9.91
C ARG A 92 -4.59 -8.70 -10.04
N SER A 93 -4.19 -7.90 -11.01
CA SER A 93 -2.79 -7.60 -11.29
C SER A 93 -2.64 -6.13 -11.65
N CYS A 94 -1.38 -5.68 -11.76
CA CYS A 94 -1.07 -4.37 -12.33
C CYS A 94 -1.72 -4.21 -13.71
N GLN A 95 -1.66 -5.24 -14.55
CA GLN A 95 -2.26 -5.24 -15.88
C GLN A 95 -3.78 -5.07 -15.84
N THR A 96 -4.50 -5.77 -14.96
CA THR A 96 -5.96 -5.59 -14.88
C THR A 96 -6.36 -4.22 -14.36
N ASN A 97 -5.53 -3.60 -13.50
CA ASN A 97 -5.74 -2.23 -13.04
C ASN A 97 -5.57 -1.22 -14.18
N LEU A 98 -4.49 -1.38 -14.96
CA LEU A 98 -4.22 -0.53 -16.12
C LEU A 98 -5.32 -0.67 -17.17
N ILE A 99 -5.75 -1.89 -17.50
CA ILE A 99 -6.83 -2.10 -18.49
C ILE A 99 -8.14 -1.45 -18.05
N ASP A 100 -8.59 -1.69 -16.81
CA ASP A 100 -9.84 -1.11 -16.30
C ASP A 100 -9.79 0.43 -16.24
N PHE A 101 -8.63 0.99 -15.89
CA PHE A 101 -8.43 2.43 -15.86
C PHE A 101 -8.41 3.05 -17.25
N PHE A 102 -7.59 2.52 -18.16
CA PHE A 102 -7.45 3.08 -19.50
C PHE A 102 -8.67 2.85 -20.36
N ASP A 103 -9.39 1.73 -20.21
CA ASP A 103 -10.69 1.54 -20.89
C ASP A 103 -11.69 2.66 -20.56
N TRP A 104 -11.72 3.12 -19.30
CA TRP A 104 -12.56 4.26 -18.91
C TRP A 104 -12.07 5.57 -19.51
N VAL A 105 -10.76 5.81 -19.49
CA VAL A 105 -10.13 7.04 -20.02
C VAL A 105 -10.30 7.14 -21.54
N THR A 106 -9.97 6.09 -22.28
CA THR A 106 -10.02 6.08 -23.75
C THR A 106 -11.44 6.27 -24.26
N LYS A 107 -12.46 5.65 -23.63
CA LYS A 107 -13.88 5.89 -23.97
C LYS A 107 -14.27 7.36 -23.95
N ILE A 108 -13.75 8.14 -23.00
CA ILE A 108 -14.03 9.58 -22.94
C ILE A 108 -13.27 10.33 -24.02
N ILE A 109 -11.99 9.99 -24.23
CA ILE A 109 -11.13 10.65 -25.22
C ILE A 109 -11.63 10.39 -26.65
N ASP A 110 -12.08 9.16 -26.96
CA ASP A 110 -12.59 8.75 -28.27
C ASP A 110 -13.88 9.49 -28.65
N THR A 111 -14.66 9.92 -27.66
CA THR A 111 -15.84 10.79 -27.87
C THR A 111 -15.50 12.29 -27.94
N GLY A 112 -14.20 12.62 -27.96
CA GLY A 112 -13.70 13.99 -28.00
C GLY A 112 -13.77 14.74 -26.67
N GLY A 113 -13.95 14.02 -25.56
CA GLY A 113 -13.93 14.56 -24.20
C GLY A 113 -12.52 14.79 -23.65
N ALA A 114 -12.45 15.22 -22.39
CA ALA A 114 -11.19 15.44 -21.68
C ALA A 114 -11.26 14.96 -20.23
N VAL A 115 -10.15 14.44 -19.72
CA VAL A 115 -10.03 13.95 -18.35
C VAL A 115 -8.79 14.50 -17.67
N ASP A 116 -8.88 14.67 -16.35
CA ASP A 116 -7.73 14.93 -15.50
C ASP A 116 -7.50 13.73 -14.59
N ILE A 117 -6.25 13.30 -14.51
CA ILE A 117 -5.80 12.17 -13.70
C ILE A 117 -4.85 12.69 -12.64
N ALA A 118 -5.14 12.43 -11.37
CA ALA A 118 -4.18 12.63 -10.29
C ALA A 118 -3.56 11.29 -9.88
N TYR A 119 -2.24 11.22 -10.00
CA TYR A 119 -1.38 10.18 -9.46
C TYR A 119 -0.94 10.57 -8.06
N LEU A 120 -1.25 9.74 -7.07
CA LEU A 120 -1.04 10.01 -5.65
C LEU A 120 -0.10 8.96 -5.05
N ASP A 121 0.98 9.41 -4.41
CA ASP A 121 2.01 8.57 -3.76
C ASP A 121 1.99 8.83 -2.26
N PHE A 122 1.80 7.79 -1.45
CA PHE A 122 1.85 7.91 0.00
C PHE A 122 3.29 8.08 0.50
N SER A 123 3.49 9.01 1.44
CA SER A 123 4.80 9.18 2.08
C SER A 123 5.04 8.05 3.08
N LYS A 124 5.94 7.13 2.72
CA LYS A 124 6.31 5.97 3.56
C LYS A 124 5.08 5.19 4.03
N ALA A 125 4.24 4.78 3.08
CA ALA A 125 2.90 4.25 3.33
C ALA A 125 2.88 3.12 4.39
N PHE A 126 3.76 2.13 4.23
CA PHE A 126 3.84 0.99 5.14
C PHE A 126 4.38 1.38 6.52
N ASP A 127 5.26 2.37 6.62
CA ASP A 127 5.93 2.73 7.88
C ASP A 127 5.09 3.66 8.78
N THR A 128 4.05 4.29 8.21
CA THR A 128 3.29 5.35 8.85
C THR A 128 1.89 4.93 9.32
N VAL A 129 1.44 3.72 9.01
CA VAL A 129 0.11 3.20 9.42
C VAL A 129 -0.06 3.27 10.95
N PRO A 130 -1.01 4.06 11.48
CA PRO A 130 -1.22 4.14 12.92
C PRO A 130 -1.88 2.86 13.45
N HIS A 131 -1.20 2.16 14.38
CA HIS A 131 -1.65 0.86 14.87
C HIS A 131 -3.07 0.90 15.45
N ARG A 132 -3.38 1.87 16.31
CA ARG A 132 -4.72 1.99 16.92
C ARG A 132 -5.84 2.09 15.88
N ARG A 133 -5.61 2.85 14.81
CA ARG A 133 -6.58 3.02 13.72
C ARG A 133 -6.75 1.74 12.90
N LEU A 134 -5.65 1.06 12.62
CA LEU A 134 -5.67 -0.25 11.97
C LEU A 134 -6.45 -1.29 12.79
N ILE A 135 -6.20 -1.36 14.10
CA ILE A 135 -6.93 -2.28 14.98
C ILE A 135 -8.44 -1.98 14.99
N ASN A 136 -8.84 -0.70 15.05
CA ASN A 136 -10.24 -0.33 14.97
C ASN A 136 -10.90 -0.78 13.65
N LYS A 137 -10.20 -0.64 12.51
CA LYS A 137 -10.69 -1.16 11.22
C LYS A 137 -10.86 -2.68 11.24
N LEU A 138 -9.90 -3.40 11.80
CA LEU A 138 -9.99 -4.87 11.90
C LEU A 138 -11.19 -5.30 12.76
N GLN A 139 -11.48 -4.57 13.84
CA GLN A 139 -12.66 -4.82 14.67
C GLN A 139 -13.97 -4.57 13.92
N SER A 140 -14.04 -3.52 13.09
CA SER A 140 -15.24 -3.25 12.28
C SER A 140 -15.54 -4.29 11.20
N LEU A 141 -14.56 -5.14 10.84
CA LEU A 141 -14.73 -6.21 9.86
C LEU A 141 -15.35 -7.49 10.43
N ASN A 142 -15.70 -7.51 11.72
CA ASN A 142 -16.23 -8.69 12.42
C ASN A 142 -15.33 -9.93 12.27
N LEU A 143 -14.01 -9.73 12.28
CA LEU A 143 -13.04 -10.83 12.36
C LEU A 143 -13.11 -11.51 13.74
N ASP A 144 -12.66 -12.76 13.81
CA ASP A 144 -12.47 -13.46 15.08
C ASP A 144 -11.60 -12.61 16.02
N SER A 145 -12.07 -12.38 17.25
CA SER A 145 -11.40 -11.54 18.24
C SER A 145 -9.97 -12.02 18.52
N ASN A 146 -9.72 -13.33 18.49
CA ASN A 146 -8.39 -13.90 18.69
C ASN A 146 -7.42 -13.48 17.59
N ILE A 147 -7.89 -13.36 16.33
CA ILE A 147 -7.07 -12.88 15.21
C ILE A 147 -6.72 -11.41 15.42
N VAL A 148 -7.71 -10.59 15.78
CA VAL A 148 -7.52 -9.16 16.02
C VAL A 148 -6.58 -8.93 17.20
N ASP A 149 -6.74 -9.70 18.28
CA ASP A 149 -5.92 -9.61 19.49
C ASP A 149 -4.49 -10.08 19.23
N TRP A 150 -4.30 -11.12 18.41
CA TRP A 150 -2.99 -11.55 17.96
C TRP A 150 -2.29 -10.46 17.13
N ILE A 151 -3.00 -9.83 16.18
CA ILE A 151 -2.44 -8.73 15.37
C ILE A 151 -2.09 -7.53 16.27
N ARG A 152 -2.93 -7.21 17.26
CA ARG A 152 -2.65 -6.16 18.24
C ARG A 152 -1.35 -6.46 18.99
N GLN A 153 -1.21 -7.66 19.54
CA GLN A 153 0.01 -8.08 20.22
C GLN A 153 1.23 -8.11 19.29
N TRP A 154 1.05 -8.49 18.03
CA TRP A 154 2.12 -8.54 17.04
C TRP A 154 2.64 -7.16 16.63
N LEU A 155 1.79 -6.12 16.66
CA LEU A 155 2.15 -4.73 16.40
C LEU A 155 2.69 -4.00 17.63
N SER A 156 2.27 -4.40 18.83
CA SER A 156 2.70 -3.78 20.10
C SER A 156 4.14 -4.14 20.48
N ASP A 157 4.82 -3.19 21.14
CA ASP A 157 6.16 -3.35 21.75
C ASP A 157 7.23 -3.88 20.79
N ARG A 158 7.02 -3.64 19.50
CA ARG A 158 7.96 -4.04 18.46
C ARG A 158 9.24 -3.24 18.53
N GLN A 159 10.33 -3.92 18.23
CA GLN A 159 11.65 -3.32 18.12
C GLN A 159 12.25 -3.63 16.76
N GLN A 160 13.09 -2.72 16.28
CA GLN A 160 13.86 -2.92 15.07
C GLN A 160 15.28 -2.42 15.24
N ARG A 161 16.21 -3.02 14.51
CA ARG A 161 17.60 -2.55 14.40
C ARG A 161 18.05 -2.65 12.95
N VAL A 162 18.88 -1.71 12.52
CA VAL A 162 19.45 -1.71 11.17
C VAL A 162 20.66 -2.65 11.14
N VAL A 163 20.77 -3.42 10.07
CA VAL A 163 21.89 -4.34 9.83
C VAL A 163 22.58 -3.99 8.52
N VAL A 164 23.87 -3.63 8.60
CA VAL A 164 24.71 -3.33 7.44
C VAL A 164 26.01 -4.10 7.58
N ASN A 165 26.35 -4.93 6.58
CA ASN A 165 27.58 -5.72 6.55
C ASN A 165 27.81 -6.55 7.83
N GLY A 166 26.74 -7.09 8.43
CA GLY A 166 26.80 -7.89 9.67
C GLY A 166 26.90 -7.07 10.96
N VAL A 167 26.99 -5.74 10.88
CA VAL A 167 27.00 -4.84 12.04
C VAL A 167 25.58 -4.37 12.37
N TYR A 168 25.27 -4.35 13.66
CA TYR A 168 23.96 -3.96 14.18
C TYR A 168 23.96 -2.52 14.72
N SER A 169 22.91 -1.76 14.44
CA SER A 169 22.62 -0.52 15.15
C SER A 169 22.06 -0.79 16.55
N ALA A 170 21.89 0.27 17.34
CA ALA A 170 21.01 0.24 18.50
C ALA A 170 19.58 -0.14 18.10
N GLN A 171 18.84 -0.74 19.05
CA GLN A 171 17.42 -1.05 18.88
C GLN A 171 16.58 0.22 18.99
N GLY A 172 15.56 0.34 18.16
CA GLY A 172 14.55 1.38 18.22
C GLY A 172 13.15 0.78 18.29
N LEU A 173 12.27 1.44 19.04
CA LEU A 173 10.86 1.07 19.12
C LEU A 173 10.13 1.38 17.81
N VAL A 174 9.19 0.52 17.44
CA VAL A 174 8.32 0.69 16.26
C VAL A 174 6.94 1.12 16.75
N THR A 175 6.66 2.43 16.65
CA THR A 175 5.42 3.04 17.14
C THR A 175 4.32 3.14 16.08
N SER A 176 4.65 2.90 14.81
CA SER A 176 3.72 2.95 13.68
C SER A 176 4.19 2.02 12.58
N GLY A 177 3.29 1.79 11.62
CA GLY A 177 3.56 1.04 10.42
C GLY A 177 3.31 -0.46 10.55
N VAL A 178 3.24 -1.09 9.40
CA VAL A 178 3.23 -2.54 9.23
C VAL A 178 4.58 -2.98 8.66
N PRO A 179 5.26 -3.99 9.23
CA PRO A 179 6.63 -4.32 8.83
C PRO A 179 6.76 -4.67 7.34
N GLN A 180 7.58 -3.93 6.60
CA GLN A 180 7.84 -4.19 5.20
C GLN A 180 8.65 -5.49 5.03
N GLY A 181 8.05 -6.54 4.48
CA GLY A 181 8.66 -7.89 4.42
C GLY A 181 8.02 -8.91 5.36
N SER A 182 7.02 -8.49 6.13
CA SER A 182 6.05 -9.37 6.80
C SER A 182 5.05 -9.96 5.80
N VAL A 183 4.42 -11.08 6.18
CA VAL A 183 3.39 -11.74 5.37
C VAL A 183 2.05 -11.03 5.54
N LEU A 184 1.74 -10.55 6.75
CA LEU A 184 0.51 -9.81 7.04
C LEU A 184 0.54 -8.35 6.58
N GLY A 185 1.70 -7.70 6.52
CA GLY A 185 1.80 -6.27 6.25
C GLY A 185 1.03 -5.80 5.02
N PRO A 186 1.15 -6.45 3.85
CA PRO A 186 0.41 -6.07 2.65
C PRO A 186 -1.12 -6.18 2.79
N ILE A 187 -1.64 -7.23 3.42
CA ILE A 187 -3.10 -7.38 3.60
C ILE A 187 -3.64 -6.39 4.64
N LEU A 188 -2.88 -6.12 5.70
CA LEU A 188 -3.24 -5.13 6.71
C LEU A 188 -3.25 -3.71 6.13
N PHE A 189 -2.29 -3.39 5.26
CA PHE A 189 -2.27 -2.12 4.54
C PHE A 189 -3.49 -1.97 3.63
N ASN A 190 -3.84 -3.00 2.86
CA ASN A 190 -5.04 -2.99 2.01
C ASN A 190 -6.33 -2.79 2.81
N ILE A 191 -6.47 -3.46 3.96
CA ILE A 191 -7.59 -3.26 4.88
C ILE A 191 -7.60 -1.80 5.39
N PHE A 192 -6.42 -1.25 5.67
CA PHE A 192 -6.30 0.11 6.15
C PHE A 192 -6.82 1.13 5.13
N ILE A 193 -6.52 0.95 3.85
CA ILE A 193 -6.92 1.91 2.80
C ILE A 193 -8.25 1.57 2.12
N SER A 194 -8.98 0.55 2.60
CA SER A 194 -10.16 0.00 1.87
C SER A 194 -11.33 0.97 1.67
N ASP A 195 -11.41 2.04 2.46
CA ASP A 195 -12.45 3.07 2.41
C ASP A 195 -11.95 4.39 1.82
N ILE A 196 -10.72 4.43 1.27
CA ILE A 196 -10.14 5.65 0.67
C ILE A 196 -10.99 6.19 -0.48
N ALA A 197 -11.66 5.29 -1.20
CA ALA A 197 -12.47 5.61 -2.35
C ALA A 197 -13.94 5.91 -1.99
N GLU A 198 -14.30 5.90 -0.70
CA GLU A 198 -15.66 6.15 -0.24
C GLU A 198 -16.06 7.61 -0.49
N GLY A 199 -17.22 7.81 -1.12
CA GLY A 199 -17.74 9.14 -1.44
C GLY A 199 -17.02 9.85 -2.58
N ILE A 200 -16.02 9.26 -3.24
CA ILE A 200 -15.38 9.81 -4.44
C ILE A 200 -16.24 9.49 -5.67
N ASN A 201 -16.58 10.52 -6.47
CA ASN A 201 -17.40 10.32 -7.67
C ASN A 201 -16.56 9.96 -8.90
N GLY A 202 -15.32 10.44 -8.99
CA GLY A 202 -14.40 10.06 -10.05
C GLY A 202 -14.04 8.57 -10.07
N LYS A 203 -13.43 8.12 -11.17
CA LYS A 203 -12.86 6.78 -11.27
C LYS A 203 -11.65 6.72 -10.36
N VAL A 204 -11.66 5.80 -9.38
CA VAL A 204 -10.53 5.55 -8.48
C VAL A 204 -9.97 4.16 -8.77
N CYS A 205 -8.66 4.07 -8.91
CA CYS A 205 -7.92 2.84 -9.08
C CYS A 205 -6.83 2.78 -8.02
N LEU A 206 -6.79 1.69 -7.25
CA LEU A 206 -5.81 1.47 -6.20
C LEU A 206 -4.95 0.25 -6.54
N PHE A 207 -3.64 0.36 -6.30
CA PHE A 207 -2.72 -0.75 -6.36
C PHE A 207 -1.72 -0.66 -5.19
N ALA A 208 -2.04 -1.35 -4.09
CA ALA A 208 -1.31 -1.18 -2.83
C ALA A 208 -1.26 0.31 -2.44
N ASP A 209 -0.06 0.90 -2.35
CA ASP A 209 0.15 2.31 -2.02
C ASP A 209 -0.06 3.28 -3.20
N ASP A 210 -0.08 2.80 -4.44
CA ASP A 210 -0.34 3.64 -5.61
C ASP A 210 -1.84 3.93 -5.74
N THR A 211 -2.20 5.21 -5.69
CA THR A 211 -3.59 5.67 -5.80
C THR A 211 -3.75 6.57 -7.01
N LYS A 212 -4.80 6.36 -7.79
CA LYS A 212 -5.17 7.22 -8.92
C LYS A 212 -6.61 7.62 -8.83
N ILE A 213 -6.87 8.89 -9.11
CA ILE A 213 -8.22 9.41 -9.30
C ILE A 213 -8.32 10.10 -10.65
N CYS A 214 -9.40 9.83 -11.37
CA CYS A 214 -9.64 10.39 -12.69
C CYS A 214 -11.06 10.92 -12.79
N ASN A 215 -11.19 12.14 -13.33
CA ASN A 215 -12.46 12.81 -13.55
C ASN A 215 -12.54 13.36 -14.97
N ARG A 216 -13.75 13.38 -15.52
CA ARG A 216 -14.05 14.06 -16.79
C ARG A 216 -14.17 15.56 -16.53
N VAL A 217 -13.42 16.37 -17.27
CA VAL A 217 -13.25 17.81 -17.00
C VAL A 217 -13.73 18.74 -18.13
N ASP A 218 -14.09 18.20 -19.30
CA ASP A 218 -14.71 18.97 -20.40
C ASP A 218 -16.19 19.32 -20.17
N VAL A 219 -16.78 18.85 -19.06
CA VAL A 219 -18.20 19.04 -18.74
C VAL A 219 -18.40 20.11 -17.66
N PRO A 220 -19.55 20.81 -17.64
CA PRO A 220 -19.90 21.73 -16.56
C PRO A 220 -19.78 21.04 -15.19
N GLY A 221 -18.98 21.64 -14.30
CA GLY A 221 -18.74 21.10 -12.96
C GLY A 221 -17.67 20.00 -12.86
N GLY A 222 -17.07 19.54 -13.97
CA GLY A 222 -16.04 18.49 -13.96
C GLY A 222 -14.79 18.86 -13.14
N ILE A 223 -14.27 20.08 -13.32
CA ILE A 223 -13.14 20.60 -12.52
C ILE A 223 -13.53 20.72 -11.03
N SER A 224 -14.74 21.20 -10.75
CA SER A 224 -15.26 21.32 -9.39
C SER A 224 -15.41 19.95 -8.73
N GLN A 225 -15.83 18.93 -9.49
CA GLN A 225 -15.91 17.55 -9.05
C GLN A 225 -14.53 16.99 -8.71
N MET A 226 -13.54 17.18 -9.58
CA MET A 226 -12.15 16.79 -9.31
C MET A 226 -11.60 17.47 -8.05
N THR A 227 -11.82 18.78 -7.92
CA THR A 227 -11.41 19.55 -6.73
C THR A 227 -12.07 19.03 -5.46
N ASN A 228 -13.36 18.72 -5.50
CA ASN A 228 -14.11 18.17 -4.38
C ASN A 228 -13.61 16.78 -3.98
N ASP A 229 -13.36 15.90 -4.96
CA ASP A 229 -12.87 14.55 -4.67
C ASP A 229 -11.45 14.57 -4.10
N LEU A 230 -10.56 15.42 -4.62
CA LEU A 230 -9.24 15.65 -4.01
C LEU A 230 -9.37 16.21 -2.59
N GLY A 231 -10.35 17.08 -2.34
CA GLY A 231 -10.66 17.59 -1.00
C GLY A 231 -11.18 16.50 -0.04
N LYS A 232 -11.95 15.53 -0.53
CA LYS A 232 -12.38 14.36 0.27
C LYS A 232 -11.20 13.45 0.60
N LEU A 233 -10.32 13.18 -0.36
CA LEU A 233 -9.08 12.45 -0.14
C LEU A 233 -8.21 13.14 0.92
N LYS A 234 -8.11 14.48 0.85
CA LYS A 234 -7.41 15.28 1.85
C LYS A 234 -7.92 15.05 3.26
N LYS A 235 -9.23 15.20 3.44
CA LYS A 235 -9.87 14.94 4.73
C LYS A 235 -9.68 13.50 5.20
N TRP A 236 -9.77 12.53 4.28
CA TRP A 236 -9.57 11.12 4.59
C TRP A 236 -8.14 10.87 5.10
N TRP A 237 -7.11 11.38 4.43
CA TRP A 237 -5.74 11.14 4.89
C TRP A 237 -5.41 11.86 6.19
N GLU A 238 -5.98 13.05 6.43
CA GLU A 238 -5.81 13.80 7.68
C GLU A 238 -6.45 13.03 8.83
N LEU A 239 -7.65 12.48 8.58
CA LEU A 239 -8.34 11.61 9.52
C LEU A 239 -7.53 10.35 9.79
N TRP A 240 -7.05 9.64 8.78
CA TRP A 240 -6.36 8.36 8.94
C TRP A 240 -4.86 8.48 9.23
N GLN A 241 -4.31 9.70 9.21
CA GLN A 241 -2.89 10.01 9.44
C GLN A 241 -1.94 9.31 8.46
N LEU A 242 -2.32 9.29 7.18
CA LEU A 242 -1.54 8.66 6.11
C LEU A 242 -1.26 9.67 4.98
N SER A 243 -0.34 10.60 5.20
CA SER A 243 -0.06 11.72 4.30
C SER A 243 0.53 11.31 2.96
N PHE A 244 0.14 12.02 1.89
CA PHE A 244 0.82 11.90 0.59
C PHE A 244 2.18 12.60 0.56
N ASN A 245 3.06 12.10 -0.31
CA ASN A 245 4.27 12.77 -0.71
C ASN A 245 3.94 13.73 -1.87
N VAL A 246 3.79 15.02 -1.55
CA VAL A 246 3.35 16.04 -2.51
C VAL A 246 4.29 16.12 -3.72
N ASP A 247 5.60 16.02 -3.52
CA ASP A 247 6.61 16.12 -4.59
C ASP A 247 6.49 15.01 -5.65
N LYS A 248 5.94 13.87 -5.24
CA LYS A 248 5.70 12.72 -6.11
C LYS A 248 4.28 12.62 -6.64
N CYS A 249 3.35 13.41 -6.12
CA CYS A 249 1.99 13.47 -6.64
C CYS A 249 1.97 14.29 -7.92
N LYS A 250 1.25 13.82 -8.94
CA LYS A 250 1.29 14.39 -10.28
C LYS A 250 -0.11 14.48 -10.88
N ILE A 251 -0.36 15.54 -11.64
CA ILE A 251 -1.58 15.69 -12.44
C ILE A 251 -1.23 15.49 -13.92
N MET A 252 -2.04 14.69 -14.61
CA MET A 252 -1.95 14.48 -16.04
C MET A 252 -3.27 14.91 -16.70
N HIS A 253 -3.16 15.77 -17.71
CA HIS A 253 -4.29 16.30 -18.47
C HIS A 253 -4.38 15.57 -19.81
N LEU A 254 -5.52 14.96 -20.11
CA LEU A 254 -5.75 14.26 -21.37
C LEU A 254 -6.97 14.81 -22.11
N GLY A 255 -6.93 14.72 -23.44
CA GLY A 255 -8.02 15.12 -24.33
C GLY A 255 -7.86 16.52 -24.92
N ARG A 256 -8.27 16.69 -26.19
CA ARG A 256 -8.04 17.93 -26.96
C ARG A 256 -8.76 19.16 -26.40
N LYS A 257 -9.87 18.95 -25.68
CA LYS A 257 -10.69 20.01 -25.07
C LYS A 257 -10.36 20.25 -23.59
N ASN A 258 -9.20 19.77 -23.12
CA ASN A 258 -8.87 19.84 -21.70
C ASN A 258 -8.61 21.30 -21.28
N PRO A 259 -9.27 21.80 -20.22
CA PRO A 259 -9.09 23.16 -19.71
C PRO A 259 -7.75 23.38 -18.98
N ARG A 260 -6.97 22.32 -18.74
CA ARG A 260 -5.68 22.31 -18.03
C ARG A 260 -5.76 23.02 -16.67
N ALA A 261 -6.74 22.61 -15.88
CA ALA A 261 -7.02 23.22 -14.58
C ALA A 261 -5.91 22.90 -13.56
N GLU A 262 -5.53 23.91 -12.76
CA GLU A 262 -4.60 23.72 -11.65
C GLU A 262 -5.36 23.41 -10.35
N TYR A 263 -4.85 22.44 -9.58
CA TYR A 263 -5.48 22.00 -8.34
C TYR A 263 -4.60 22.36 -7.15
N ARG A 264 -5.12 23.21 -6.24
CA ARG A 264 -4.40 23.75 -5.05
C ARG A 264 -3.82 22.72 -4.07
N ILE A 265 -4.08 21.44 -4.26
CA ILE A 265 -3.62 20.36 -3.39
C ILE A 265 -2.21 19.87 -3.82
N PHE A 266 -1.77 20.15 -5.06
CA PHE A 266 -0.49 19.70 -5.60
C PHE A 266 0.15 20.79 -6.48
N ASP A 267 1.42 21.12 -6.27
CA ASP A 267 2.19 21.91 -7.24
C ASP A 267 2.61 21.02 -8.43
N THR A 268 2.48 21.55 -9.65
CA THR A 268 2.49 20.79 -10.91
C THR A 268 3.89 20.43 -11.43
N SER A 269 4.04 19.21 -12.02
CA SER A 269 4.97 18.87 -13.13
C SER A 269 5.02 17.35 -13.45
N GLU A 270 4.36 16.89 -14.53
CA GLU A 270 4.53 15.57 -15.22
C GLU A 270 4.45 14.23 -14.40
N GLY A 271 3.54 13.34 -14.82
CA GLY A 271 3.15 12.10 -14.10
C GLY A 271 3.72 10.78 -14.59
N TRP A 272 3.96 9.84 -13.66
CA TRP A 272 4.42 8.47 -13.89
C TRP A 272 3.33 7.48 -13.47
N ASP A 273 3.09 6.42 -14.24
CA ASP A 273 2.07 5.41 -13.92
C ASP A 273 2.64 3.98 -13.89
N LEU A 274 2.78 3.37 -12.70
CA LEU A 274 3.06 1.94 -12.53
C LEU A 274 4.23 1.39 -13.40
N GLY A 275 5.23 2.24 -13.69
CA GLY A 275 6.38 1.88 -14.52
C GLY A 275 6.24 2.19 -16.03
N VAL A 276 5.12 2.77 -16.45
CA VAL A 276 4.85 3.25 -17.80
C VAL A 276 4.93 4.77 -17.83
N ILE A 277 5.65 5.32 -18.81
CA ILE A 277 5.57 6.74 -19.16
C ILE A 277 4.41 6.86 -20.13
N ILE A 278 3.42 7.69 -19.77
CA ILE A 278 2.28 8.01 -20.62
C ILE A 278 2.44 9.47 -21.00
N SER A 279 2.68 9.72 -22.28
CA SER A 279 2.75 11.07 -22.82
C SER A 279 1.35 11.64 -23.09
N GLU A 280 1.26 12.97 -23.27
CA GLU A 280 -0.01 13.68 -23.53
C GLU A 280 -0.76 13.17 -24.79
N ASP A 281 -0.09 12.46 -25.69
CA ASP A 281 -0.65 11.81 -26.89
C ASP A 281 -1.03 10.33 -26.67
N LEU A 282 -1.00 9.85 -25.43
CA LEU A 282 -1.22 8.45 -25.05
C LEU A 282 -0.20 7.47 -25.62
N SER A 283 0.96 7.92 -26.10
CA SER A 283 2.06 6.99 -26.40
C SER A 283 2.61 6.41 -25.09
N TRP A 284 2.91 5.11 -25.09
CA TRP A 284 3.46 4.40 -23.91
C TRP A 284 4.84 3.82 -24.21
N LEU A 285 5.80 4.12 -23.32
CA LEU A 285 7.10 3.47 -23.29
C LEU A 285 7.18 2.53 -22.08
N CYS A 286 7.33 1.24 -22.35
CA CYS A 286 7.61 0.24 -21.33
C CYS A 286 9.12 0.18 -21.10
N ARG A 287 9.59 0.56 -19.91
CA ARG A 287 10.94 0.17 -19.46
C ARG A 287 10.80 -0.89 -18.39
N GLU A 288 11.18 -2.12 -18.73
CA GLU A 288 11.47 -3.15 -17.73
C GLU A 288 12.56 -2.61 -16.79
N ARG A 289 12.25 -2.44 -15.50
CA ARG A 289 13.27 -2.20 -14.50
C ARG A 289 13.91 -3.54 -14.13
N TYR A 290 15.17 -3.71 -14.53
CA TYR A 290 16.14 -4.50 -13.78
C TYR A 290 16.44 -3.84 -12.43
#